data_AF-A0A485M667-F1
#
_entry.id   AF-A0A485M667-F1
#
_cell.length_a   1.000
_cell.length_b   1.000
_cell.length_c   1.000
_cell.angle_alpha   90.00
_cell.angle_beta   90.00
_cell.angle_gamma   90.00
#
_symmetry.space_group_name_H-M   'P 1'
#
loop_
_entity.id
_entity.type
_entity.pdbx_description
1 polymer ?
#
loop_
_entity_poly.entity_id
_entity_poly.type
_entity_poly.pdbx_seq_one_letter_code
_entity_poly.pdbx_strand_id
1 'polypeptide(L)'
;MYKYKVIATIVEIRGEGKCSYGHKVGDSFEFGKFTPGGLCQFAYDSLRSAVAALLYGGCFPWVEDSEVSTWACPDPDRPVIFELKRIAVTD
;
A
#
# COMPACT_ATOMS: atom_id res chain seq x y z
N MET A 1 6.80 4.46 -19.13
CA MET A 1 5.39 4.15 -18.82
C MET A 1 5.40 3.07 -17.75
N TYR A 2 4.63 3.19 -16.67
CA TYR A 2 4.70 2.23 -15.56
C TYR A 2 4.33 0.83 -16.08
N LYS A 3 5.18 -0.18 -15.81
CA LYS A 3 4.90 -1.58 -16.20
C LYS A 3 3.77 -2.19 -15.38
N TYR A 4 3.56 -1.65 -14.18
CA TYR A 4 2.56 -2.08 -13.22
C TYR A 4 1.82 -0.87 -12.66
N LYS A 5 0.61 -1.10 -12.16
CA LYS A 5 0.00 -0.27 -11.13
C LYS A 5 0.02 -1.02 -9.80
N VAL A 6 -0.04 -0.30 -8.68
CA VAL A 6 -0.06 -0.90 -7.34
C VAL A 6 -1.33 -0.49 -6.62
N ILE A 7 -2.09 -1.47 -6.14
CA ILE A 7 -3.28 -1.23 -5.31
C ILE A 7 -2.89 -1.52 -3.86
N ALA A 8 -3.01 -0.51 -3.00
CA ALA A 8 -2.88 -0.66 -1.57
C ALA A 8 -4.27 -0.84 -0.95
N THR A 9 -4.56 -2.00 -0.38
CA THR A 9 -5.84 -2.31 0.28
C THR A 9 -5.63 -2.45 1.78
N ILE A 10 -6.45 -1.81 2.59
CA ILE A 10 -6.40 -1.99 4.05
C ILE A 10 -7.00 -3.35 4.41
N VAL A 11 -6.20 -4.22 5.01
CA VAL A 11 -6.61 -5.58 5.39
C VAL A 11 -6.80 -5.74 6.89
N GLU A 12 -6.16 -4.89 7.71
CA GLU A 12 -6.22 -4.95 9.17
C GLU A 12 -5.98 -3.54 9.75
N ILE A 13 -6.64 -3.21 10.85
CA ILE A 13 -6.28 -2.07 11.70
C ILE A 13 -6.05 -2.62 13.10
N ARG A 14 -4.84 -2.45 13.63
CA ARG A 14 -4.45 -2.98 14.93
C ARG A 14 -4.84 -2.05 16.08
N GLY A 15 -4.62 -2.52 17.30
CA GLY A 15 -4.98 -1.81 18.52
C GLY A 15 -6.50 -1.79 18.70
N GLU A 16 -7.09 -0.59 18.76
CA GLU A 16 -8.54 -0.39 18.93
C GLU A 16 -9.35 -0.61 17.65
N GLY A 17 -8.69 -0.93 16.53
CA GLY A 17 -9.37 -1.16 15.24
C GLY A 17 -9.88 0.12 14.56
N LYS A 18 -9.30 1.28 14.89
CA LYS A 18 -9.71 2.59 14.32
C LYS A 18 -8.51 3.38 13.82
N CYS A 19 -8.58 3.88 12.59
CA CYS A 19 -7.59 4.81 12.07
C CYS A 19 -7.92 6.26 12.50
N SER A 20 -6.92 7.00 12.97
CA SER A 20 -7.03 8.42 13.35
C SER A 20 -7.48 9.34 12.20
N TYR A 21 -7.30 8.91 10.95
CA TYR A 21 -7.71 9.64 9.74
C TYR A 21 -9.02 9.11 9.12
N GLY A 22 -9.69 8.16 9.78
CA GLY A 22 -10.99 7.65 9.37
C GLY A 22 -10.97 6.53 8.32
N HIS A 23 -9.79 6.04 7.94
CA HIS A 23 -9.64 4.87 7.06
C HIS A 23 -10.21 3.59 7.69
N LYS A 24 -10.68 2.68 6.84
CA LYS A 24 -11.36 1.44 7.20
C LYS A 24 -10.79 0.25 6.46
N VAL A 25 -10.92 -0.94 7.06
CA VAL A 25 -10.64 -2.20 6.36
C VAL A 25 -11.50 -2.27 5.10
N GLY A 26 -10.87 -2.61 3.97
CA GLY A 26 -11.47 -2.61 2.65
C GLY A 26 -11.27 -1.33 1.84
N ASP A 27 -10.84 -0.22 2.45
CA ASP A 27 -10.45 0.97 1.67
C ASP A 27 -9.24 0.62 0.78
N SER A 28 -9.24 1.15 -0.45
CA SER A 28 -8.20 0.89 -1.44
C SER A 28 -7.71 2.16 -2.13
N PHE A 29 -6.42 2.19 -2.41
CA PHE A 29 -5.71 3.35 -2.96
C PHE A 29 -4.84 2.91 -4.15
N GLU A 30 -5.11 3.46 -5.33
CA GLU A 30 -4.32 3.18 -6.53
C GLU A 30 -3.09 4.10 -6.59
N PHE A 31 -1.91 3.48 -6.59
CA PHE A 31 -0.65 4.14 -6.87
C PHE A 31 -0.27 3.95 -8.33
N GLY A 32 0.02 5.06 -9.00
CA GLY A 32 0.43 5.12 -10.39
C GLY A 32 1.17 6.41 -10.68
N LYS A 33 0.68 7.18 -11.67
CA LYS A 33 1.32 8.45 -12.07
C LYS A 33 1.26 9.55 -11.00
N PHE A 34 0.15 9.59 -10.27
CA PHE A 34 -0.09 10.60 -9.25
C PHE A 34 -0.28 9.94 -7.89
N THR A 35 -0.10 10.72 -6.83
CA THR A 35 -0.39 10.27 -5.47
C THR A 35 -1.88 9.93 -5.35
N PRO A 36 -2.25 8.84 -4.67
CA PRO A 36 -3.64 8.47 -4.48
C PRO A 36 -4.39 9.56 -3.71
N GLY A 37 -5.53 10.00 -4.24
CA GLY A 37 -6.44 10.88 -3.51
C GLY A 37 -7.02 10.17 -2.29
N GLY A 38 -7.21 10.90 -1.20
CA GLY A 38 -7.84 10.39 0.02
C GLY A 38 -6.92 9.64 0.97
N LEU A 39 -5.72 9.19 0.56
CA LEU A 39 -4.76 8.58 1.48
C LEU A 39 -4.09 9.66 2.36
N CYS A 40 -3.90 9.38 3.65
CA CYS A 40 -3.19 10.33 4.52
C CYS A 40 -1.69 10.36 4.20
N GLN A 41 -1.04 11.52 4.39
CA GLN A 41 0.37 11.72 4.05
C GLN A 41 1.33 10.75 4.75
N PHE A 42 1.01 10.33 5.97
CA PHE A 42 1.86 9.43 6.77
C PHE A 42 1.87 7.99 6.22
N ALA A 43 0.69 7.49 5.83
CA ALA A 43 0.58 6.20 5.16
C ALA A 43 1.24 6.27 3.78
N TYR A 44 1.02 7.37 3.03
CA TYR A 44 1.70 7.57 1.74
C TYR A 44 3.23 7.47 1.86
N ASP A 45 3.84 8.22 2.80
CA ASP A 45 5.30 8.22 2.95
C ASP A 45 5.84 6.84 3.35
N SER A 46 5.16 6.13 4.26
CA SER A 46 5.56 4.80 4.71
C SER A 46 5.49 3.75 3.59
N LEU A 47 4.53 3.86 2.67
CA LEU A 47 4.35 2.93 1.55
C LEU A 47 5.21 3.28 0.33
N ARG A 48 5.63 4.53 0.18
CA ARG A 48 6.19 5.10 -1.05
C ARG A 48 7.36 4.29 -1.61
N SER A 49 8.31 3.90 -0.78
CA SER A 49 9.50 3.15 -1.22
C SER A 49 9.15 1.76 -1.73
N ALA A 50 8.21 1.08 -1.04
CA ALA A 50 7.75 -0.23 -1.44
C ALA A 50 6.96 -0.19 -2.76
N VAL A 51 6.03 0.76 -2.86
CA VAL A 51 5.26 1.03 -4.07
C VAL A 51 6.19 1.33 -5.24
N ALA A 52 7.23 2.15 -5.06
CA ALA A 52 8.18 2.46 -6.12
C ALA A 52 8.89 1.20 -6.64
N ALA A 53 9.35 0.31 -5.76
CA ALA A 53 9.95 -0.95 -6.18
C ALA A 53 8.97 -1.78 -7.03
N LEU A 54 7.71 -1.91 -6.58
CA LEU A 54 6.69 -2.69 -7.29
C LEU A 54 6.28 -2.08 -8.64
N LEU A 55 6.12 -0.76 -8.73
CA LEU A 55 5.76 -0.04 -9.95
C LEU A 55 6.76 -0.28 -11.11
N TYR A 56 8.03 -0.48 -10.77
CA TYR A 56 9.11 -0.71 -11.72
C TYR A 56 9.53 -2.19 -11.86
N GLY A 57 8.76 -3.11 -11.26
CA GLY A 57 8.96 -4.56 -11.41
C GLY A 57 9.97 -5.17 -10.46
N GLY A 58 10.37 -4.46 -9.40
CA GLY A 58 11.13 -5.03 -8.30
C GLY A 58 10.32 -6.05 -7.51
N CYS A 59 11.03 -6.88 -6.74
CA CYS A 59 10.47 -7.83 -5.78
C CYS A 59 11.23 -7.68 -4.46
N PHE A 60 10.61 -8.10 -3.36
CA PHE A 60 11.29 -8.15 -2.07
C PHE A 60 11.70 -9.59 -1.74
N PRO A 61 12.90 -9.82 -1.19
CA PRO A 61 13.40 -11.18 -0.95
C PRO A 61 12.65 -11.95 0.15
N TRP A 62 11.78 -11.28 0.92
CA TRP A 62 11.04 -11.86 2.04
C TRP A 62 9.57 -12.19 1.72
N VAL A 63 9.09 -11.98 0.50
CA VAL A 63 7.73 -12.35 0.09
C VAL A 63 7.77 -13.58 -0.81
N GLU A 64 6.92 -14.56 -0.49
CA GLU A 64 6.79 -15.80 -1.26
C GLU A 64 6.12 -15.56 -2.62
N ASP A 65 5.07 -14.73 -2.64
CA ASP A 65 4.42 -14.24 -3.85
C ASP A 65 4.96 -12.85 -4.21
N SER A 66 5.65 -12.75 -5.35
CA SER A 66 6.22 -11.48 -5.81
C SER A 66 5.18 -10.41 -6.18
N GLU A 67 3.90 -10.77 -6.27
CA GLU A 67 2.81 -9.85 -6.59
C GLU A 67 2.21 -9.16 -5.38
N VAL A 68 2.39 -9.71 -4.18
CA VAL A 68 1.71 -9.28 -2.94
C VAL A 68 2.72 -9.04 -1.82
N SER A 69 2.61 -7.91 -1.13
CA SER A 69 3.40 -7.65 0.09
C SER A 69 2.60 -6.87 1.12
N THR A 70 2.94 -7.00 2.41
CA THR A 70 2.23 -6.34 3.50
C THR A 70 3.08 -5.27 4.16
N TRP A 71 2.48 -4.10 4.38
CA TRP A 71 3.16 -2.93 4.94
C TRP A 71 2.25 -2.23 5.96
N ALA A 72 2.85 -1.52 6.91
CA ALA A 72 2.11 -0.79 7.94
C ALA A 72 2.27 0.73 7.76
N CYS A 73 1.25 1.49 8.15
CA CYS A 73 1.45 2.92 8.43
C CYS A 73 2.31 3.11 9.69
N PRO A 74 2.84 4.32 9.95
CA PRO A 74 3.83 4.55 10.99
C PRO A 74 3.21 4.81 12.38
N ASP A 75 1.88 4.70 12.52
CA ASP A 75 1.19 4.86 13.80
C ASP A 75 1.51 3.65 14.70
N PRO A 76 2.24 3.82 15.81
CA PRO A 76 2.65 2.70 16.65
C PRO A 76 1.49 2.12 17.48
N ASP A 77 0.47 2.92 17.78
CA ASP A 77 -0.65 2.50 18.63
C ASP A 77 -1.74 1.82 17.81
N ARG A 78 -1.97 2.31 16.59
CA ARG A 78 -3.05 1.87 15.69
C ARG A 78 -2.53 1.63 14.27
N PRO A 79 -1.53 0.74 14.06
CA PRO A 79 -0.98 0.52 12.74
C PRO A 79 -2.06 -0.03 11.79
N VAL A 80 -2.26 0.70 10.70
CA VAL A 80 -3.09 0.31 9.56
C VAL A 80 -2.24 -0.55 8.65
N ILE A 81 -2.69 -1.77 8.40
CA ILE A 81 -1.98 -2.76 7.61
C ILE A 81 -2.54 -2.77 6.19
N PHE A 82 -1.65 -2.55 5.23
CA PHE A 82 -1.94 -2.52 3.80
C PHE A 82 -1.37 -3.77 3.14
N GLU A 83 -2.20 -4.43 2.35
CA GLU A 83 -1.73 -5.30 1.28
C GLU A 83 -1.43 -4.45 0.05
N LEU A 84 -0.19 -4.50 -0.43
CA LEU A 84 0.21 -3.94 -1.72
C LEU A 84 0.19 -5.04 -2.76
N LYS A 85 -0.68 -4.89 -3.75
CA LYS A 85 -0.79 -5.79 -4.90
C LYS A 85 -0.39 -5.06 -6.17
N ARG A 86 0.61 -5.57 -6.90
CA ARG A 86 0.93 -5.05 -8.24
C ARG A 86 0.04 -5.72 -9.29
N ILE A 87 -0.30 -5.00 -10.35
CA ILE A 87 -1.11 -5.47 -11.48
C ILE A 87 -0.42 -5.02 -12.76
N ALA A 88 -0.13 -5.96 -13.65
CA ALA A 88 0.48 -5.66 -14.95
C ALA A 88 -0.46 -4.73 -15.75
N VAL A 89 0.11 -3.66 -16.32
CA VAL A 89 -0.62 -2.81 -17.26
C VAL A 89 -0.36 -3.38 -18.65
N THR A 90 -1.34 -4.07 -19.22
CA THR A 90 -1.31 -4.42 -20.64
C THR A 90 -1.65 -3.17 -21.44
N ASP A 91 -0.78 -2.82 -22.39
CA ASP A 91 -1.05 -1.82 -23.42
C ASP A 91 -2.27 -2.19 -24.28
#